data_AF-A0A655ZJB4-F1
#
_entry.id   AF-A0A655ZJB4-F1
#
_cell.length_a   1.000
_cell.length_b   1.000
_cell.length_c   1.000
_cell.angle_alpha   90.00
_cell.angle_beta   90.00
_cell.angle_gamma   90.00
#
_symmetry.space_group_name_H-M   'P 1'
#
loop_
_entity.id
_entity.type
_entity.pdbx_description
1 polymer ?
#
loop_
_entity_poly.entity_id
_entity_poly.type
_entity_poly.pdbx_seq_one_letter_code
_entity_poly.pdbx_strand_id
1 'polypeptide(L)'
;MSGSLRILDGDFPAAKHDHVDLVMTSGKRLRYNDPRRFGAWLWCAPDESHEVLGRLGPEPLTEAFNAEYMMDKARNKRIAVKAFIMDNAAVVGVGNIYANESLFTSRLHPLRPAHSLSLEEWQTLVANIKQVLQVAIKQGGTTLKDFTQSDGKPGYFAQELQVYGKAKQPCPHCGEPLCEQKIAQRNTFFCPQCQH
;
A
#
# COMPACT_ATOMS: atom_id res chain seq x y z
N MET A 1 8.24 1.43 -6.74
CA MET A 1 8.31 -0.03 -6.52
C MET A 1 9.65 -0.44 -5.92
N SER A 2 10.78 0.16 -6.30
CA SER A 2 12.13 -0.23 -5.83
C SER A 2 13.00 0.94 -5.34
N GLY A 3 12.42 2.14 -5.21
CA GLY A 3 13.13 3.29 -4.68
C GLY A 3 13.33 3.15 -3.17
N SER A 4 14.52 3.45 -2.68
CA SER A 4 14.87 3.46 -1.26
C SER A 4 15.71 4.69 -0.91
N LEU A 5 15.55 5.16 0.33
CA LEU A 5 16.31 6.27 0.90
C LEU A 5 17.12 5.77 2.09
N ARG A 6 18.39 6.17 2.17
CA ARG A 6 19.29 5.82 3.27
C ARG A 6 20.12 7.02 3.72
N ILE A 7 20.35 7.14 5.02
CA ILE A 7 21.29 8.10 5.59
C ILE A 7 22.65 7.43 5.70
N LEU A 8 23.69 8.08 5.19
CA LEU A 8 25.07 7.60 5.31
C LEU A 8 25.91 8.61 6.10
N ASP A 9 26.73 8.10 7.02
CA ASP A 9 27.56 8.89 7.94
C ASP A 9 28.94 9.28 7.35
N GLY A 10 29.12 9.19 6.03
CA GLY A 10 30.40 9.52 5.42
C GLY A 10 30.43 9.39 3.90
N ASP A 11 31.64 9.45 3.34
CA ASP A 11 31.84 9.38 1.89
C ASP A 11 31.94 7.96 1.36
N PHE A 12 30.77 7.37 1.08
CA PHE A 12 30.68 6.08 0.43
C PHE A 12 30.56 6.24 -1.09
N PRO A 13 31.36 5.50 -1.89
CA PRO A 13 31.20 5.49 -3.34
C PRO A 13 29.76 5.17 -3.77
N ALA A 14 29.32 5.78 -4.86
CA ALA A 14 28.01 5.48 -5.43
C ALA A 14 27.99 4.08 -6.06
N ALA A 15 26.97 3.29 -5.76
CA ALA A 15 26.70 2.01 -6.40
C ALA A 15 25.88 2.19 -7.70
N LYS A 16 25.77 1.12 -8.52
CA LYS A 16 25.14 1.08 -9.85
C LYS A 16 23.72 1.69 -9.95
N HIS A 17 23.01 1.83 -8.82
CA HIS A 17 21.63 2.33 -8.77
C HIS A 17 21.43 3.50 -7.81
N ASP A 18 22.52 4.08 -7.29
CA ASP A 18 22.47 5.31 -6.51
C ASP A 18 22.39 6.50 -7.47
N HIS A 19 21.23 7.16 -7.55
CA HIS A 19 20.95 8.16 -8.59
C HIS A 19 20.98 9.60 -8.06
N VAL A 20 20.69 9.81 -6.77
CA VAL A 20 20.68 11.15 -6.15
C VAL A 20 21.33 11.08 -4.77
N ASP A 21 22.25 12.00 -4.51
CA ASP A 21 22.81 12.28 -3.18
C ASP A 21 22.48 13.71 -2.77
N LEU A 22 21.88 13.87 -1.59
CA LEU A 22 21.68 15.16 -0.94
C LEU A 22 22.68 15.26 0.22
N VAL A 23 23.78 16.00 0.00
CA VAL A 23 24.88 16.16 0.95
C VAL A 23 24.54 17.24 1.95
N MET A 24 24.57 16.90 3.24
CA MET A 24 24.22 17.81 4.33
C MET A 24 25.47 18.47 4.91
N THR A 25 25.31 19.66 5.50
CA THR A 25 26.39 20.39 6.17
C THR A 25 26.98 19.63 7.38
N SER A 26 26.25 18.66 7.93
CA SER A 26 26.72 17.76 8.99
C SER A 26 27.74 16.71 8.52
N GLY A 27 28.04 16.64 7.21
CA GLY A 27 28.87 15.60 6.61
C GLY A 27 28.11 14.31 6.27
N LYS A 28 26.85 14.18 6.72
CA LYS A 28 25.96 13.08 6.32
C LYS A 28 25.41 13.29 4.91
N ARG A 29 24.91 12.22 4.31
CA ARG A 29 24.18 12.28 3.03
C ARG A 29 22.90 11.47 3.09
N LEU A 30 21.86 12.00 2.43
CA LEU A 30 20.66 11.25 2.08
C LEU A 30 20.83 10.74 0.65
N ARG A 31 20.84 9.41 0.49
CA ARG A 31 21.05 8.76 -0.81
C ARG A 31 19.79 8.08 -1.29
N TYR A 32 19.42 8.34 -2.53
CA TYR A 32 18.33 7.69 -3.24
C TYR A 32 18.85 6.61 -4.18
N ASN A 33 18.42 5.37 -3.95
CA ASN A 33 18.69 4.24 -4.81
C ASN A 33 17.40 3.79 -5.49
N ASP A 34 17.40 3.60 -6.81
CA ASP A 34 16.23 3.08 -7.52
C ASP A 34 16.61 2.25 -8.75
N PRO A 35 16.70 0.92 -8.63
CA PRO A 35 17.09 0.04 -9.73
C PRO A 35 16.22 0.17 -10.99
N ARG A 36 14.94 0.52 -10.81
CA ARG A 36 13.96 0.62 -11.91
C ARG A 36 13.74 2.04 -12.42
N ARG A 37 14.25 3.06 -11.69
CA ARG A 37 14.11 4.49 -12.03
C ARG A 37 12.65 4.90 -12.26
N PHE A 38 11.77 4.45 -11.37
CA PHE A 38 10.34 4.76 -11.40
C PHE A 38 9.92 5.80 -10.36
N GLY A 39 10.75 6.08 -9.36
CA GLY A 39 10.50 7.22 -8.47
C GLY A 39 10.95 8.54 -9.10
N ALA A 40 10.63 9.64 -8.43
CA ALA A 40 10.84 10.99 -8.92
C ALA A 40 11.40 11.89 -7.80
N TRP A 41 12.21 12.86 -8.22
CA TRP A 41 12.66 13.98 -7.40
C TRP A 41 12.15 15.23 -8.08
N LEU A 42 11.20 15.91 -7.44
CA LEU A 42 10.50 17.06 -7.98
C LEU A 42 10.63 18.20 -6.96
N TRP A 43 10.84 19.41 -7.46
CA TRP A 43 10.90 20.61 -6.65
C TRP A 43 9.67 21.47 -6.90
N CYS A 44 9.10 22.03 -5.83
CA CYS A 44 8.09 23.09 -5.88
C CYS A 44 8.50 24.17 -4.90
N ALA A 45 8.05 25.42 -5.14
CA ALA A 45 8.31 26.48 -4.19
C ALA A 45 7.59 26.21 -2.86
N PRO A 46 8.06 26.78 -1.74
CA PRO A 46 7.30 26.82 -0.50
C PRO A 46 5.89 27.35 -0.75
N ASP A 47 4.89 26.80 -0.06
CA ASP A 47 3.47 27.14 -0.17
C ASP A 47 2.77 26.82 -1.51
N GLU A 48 3.49 26.23 -2.48
CA GLU A 48 2.90 25.66 -3.69
C GLU A 48 2.66 24.14 -3.52
N SER A 49 1.59 23.64 -4.15
CA SER A 49 1.35 22.20 -4.25
C SER A 49 1.67 21.72 -5.66
N HIS A 50 2.50 20.68 -5.76
CA HIS A 50 2.82 20.07 -7.04
C HIS A 50 1.59 19.31 -7.59
N GLU A 51 1.38 19.37 -8.91
CA GLU A 51 0.25 18.70 -9.58
C GLU A 51 0.09 17.19 -9.25
N VAL A 52 1.20 16.50 -8.91
CA VAL A 52 1.20 15.08 -8.56
C VAL A 52 0.46 14.79 -7.25
N LEU A 53 0.30 15.81 -6.39
CA LEU A 53 -0.44 15.74 -5.14
C LEU A 53 -1.90 16.24 -5.28
N GLY A 54 -2.21 17.00 -6.33
CA GLY A 54 -3.49 17.71 -6.47
C GLY A 54 -4.72 16.82 -6.69
N ARG A 55 -4.54 15.53 -6.99
CA ARG A 55 -5.65 14.57 -7.24
C ARG A 55 -5.73 13.44 -6.23
N LEU A 56 -5.03 13.58 -5.10
CA LEU A 56 -5.00 12.55 -4.06
C LEU A 56 -6.28 12.57 -3.21
N GLY A 57 -6.74 11.39 -2.82
CA GLY A 57 -7.77 11.17 -1.83
C GLY A 57 -7.24 11.37 -0.40
N PRO A 58 -8.08 11.17 0.62
CA PRO A 58 -7.70 11.35 2.01
C PRO A 58 -6.65 10.35 2.46
N GLU A 59 -5.85 10.75 3.45
CA GLU A 59 -4.97 9.88 4.20
C GLU A 59 -5.79 8.84 4.99
N PRO A 60 -5.51 7.52 4.85
CA PRO A 60 -6.36 6.47 5.39
C PRO A 60 -6.42 6.42 6.91
N LEU A 61 -5.46 7.03 7.62
CA LEU A 61 -5.42 7.04 9.09
C LEU A 61 -6.08 8.27 9.71
N THR A 62 -6.71 9.11 8.90
CA THR A 62 -7.42 10.31 9.36
C THR A 62 -8.93 10.09 9.42
N GLU A 63 -9.64 11.02 10.05
CA GLU A 63 -11.11 11.02 10.08
C GLU A 63 -11.75 11.36 8.73
N ALA A 64 -11.00 11.99 7.82
CA ALA A 64 -11.46 12.26 6.46
C ALA A 64 -11.68 10.97 5.65
N PHE A 65 -10.98 9.88 6.01
CA PHE A 65 -11.23 8.55 5.49
C PHE A 65 -12.25 7.82 6.39
N ASN A 66 -13.51 7.83 5.97
CA ASN A 66 -14.64 7.19 6.63
C ASN A 66 -15.56 6.45 5.64
N ALA A 67 -16.52 5.68 6.17
CA ALA A 67 -17.38 4.81 5.38
C ALA A 67 -18.33 5.60 4.47
N GLU A 68 -18.88 6.70 4.96
CA GLU A 68 -19.79 7.58 4.24
C GLU A 68 -19.08 8.20 3.03
N TYR A 69 -17.86 8.70 3.22
CA TYR A 69 -17.00 9.19 2.15
C TYR A 69 -16.75 8.12 1.08
N MET A 70 -16.38 6.91 1.51
CA MET A 70 -16.06 5.82 0.58
C MET A 70 -17.30 5.34 -0.19
N MET A 71 -18.44 5.22 0.49
CA MET A 71 -19.70 4.85 -0.13
C MET A 71 -20.12 5.89 -1.17
N ASP A 72 -20.00 7.18 -0.85
CA ASP A 72 -20.35 8.25 -1.79
C ASP A 72 -19.43 8.25 -3.02
N LYS A 73 -18.11 8.13 -2.82
CA LYS A 73 -17.13 8.00 -3.92
C LYS A 73 -17.35 6.75 -4.76
N ALA A 74 -17.83 5.66 -4.15
CA ALA A 74 -18.08 4.38 -4.82
C ALA A 74 -19.43 4.33 -5.56
N ARG A 75 -20.37 5.24 -5.29
CA ARG A 75 -21.79 5.17 -5.74
C ARG A 75 -21.98 4.84 -7.22
N ASN A 76 -21.11 5.36 -8.10
CA ASN A 76 -21.18 5.15 -9.55
C ASN A 76 -20.04 4.29 -10.11
N LYS A 77 -19.31 3.57 -9.25
CA LYS A 77 -18.10 2.82 -9.60
C LYS A 77 -18.42 1.34 -9.74
N ARG A 78 -18.61 0.89 -10.99
CA ARG A 78 -18.80 -0.52 -11.39
C ARG A 78 -17.52 -1.35 -11.40
N ILE A 79 -16.39 -0.72 -11.15
CA ILE A 79 -15.11 -1.42 -11.02
C ILE A 79 -15.07 -2.27 -9.75
N ALA A 80 -14.23 -3.30 -9.77
CA ALA A 80 -13.96 -4.15 -8.61
C ALA A 80 -13.51 -3.32 -7.40
N VAL A 81 -14.02 -3.63 -6.21
CA VAL A 81 -13.70 -2.95 -4.95
C VAL A 81 -12.21 -2.91 -4.69
N LYS A 82 -11.48 -3.97 -5.03
CA LYS A 82 -10.01 -4.00 -4.94
C LYS A 82 -9.37 -2.92 -5.80
N ALA A 83 -9.82 -2.78 -7.04
CA ALA A 83 -9.27 -1.76 -7.95
C ALA A 83 -9.60 -0.35 -7.45
N PHE A 84 -10.80 -0.16 -6.90
CA PHE A 84 -11.25 1.12 -6.37
C PHE A 84 -10.46 1.57 -5.13
N ILE A 85 -10.27 0.71 -4.13
CA ILE A 85 -9.51 1.08 -2.92
C ILE A 85 -8.00 1.25 -3.19
N MET A 86 -7.50 0.76 -4.32
CA MET A 86 -6.11 0.98 -4.77
C MET A 86 -5.95 2.25 -5.61
N ASP A 87 -7.04 2.96 -5.91
CA ASP A 87 -6.99 4.23 -6.61
C ASP A 87 -6.64 5.34 -5.62
N ASN A 88 -5.48 5.98 -5.81
CA ASN A 88 -5.03 7.08 -4.95
C ASN A 88 -5.98 8.28 -4.95
N ALA A 89 -6.88 8.42 -5.94
CA ALA A 89 -7.92 9.45 -5.93
C ALA A 89 -9.10 9.09 -4.99
N ALA A 90 -9.27 7.81 -4.65
CA ALA A 90 -10.25 7.35 -3.67
C ALA A 90 -9.66 7.33 -2.26
N VAL A 91 -8.47 6.76 -2.08
CA VAL A 91 -7.73 6.77 -0.81
C VAL A 91 -6.25 6.52 -1.10
N VAL A 92 -5.36 7.26 -0.45
CA VAL A 92 -3.92 7.07 -0.65
C VAL A 92 -3.36 5.94 0.21
N GLY A 93 -2.18 5.44 -0.14
CA GLY A 93 -1.42 4.51 0.70
C GLY A 93 -1.89 3.04 0.70
N VAL A 94 -3.07 2.73 0.15
CA VAL A 94 -3.59 1.37 0.06
C VAL A 94 -3.00 0.65 -1.17
N GLY A 95 -1.80 0.11 -1.00
CA GLY A 95 -1.11 -0.69 -2.02
C GLY A 95 -1.69 -2.10 -2.21
N ASN A 96 -1.14 -2.84 -3.18
CA ASN A 96 -1.65 -4.18 -3.54
C ASN A 96 -1.67 -5.16 -2.35
N ILE A 97 -0.67 -5.13 -1.47
CA ILE A 97 -0.60 -6.01 -0.29
C ILE A 97 -1.77 -5.71 0.64
N TYR A 98 -1.85 -4.46 1.12
CA TYR A 98 -2.85 -4.04 2.09
C TYR A 98 -4.27 -4.13 1.55
N ALA A 99 -4.49 -3.94 0.25
CA ALA A 99 -5.79 -4.16 -0.38
C ALA A 99 -6.25 -5.63 -0.26
N ASN A 100 -5.35 -6.60 -0.49
CA ASN A 100 -5.69 -8.02 -0.36
C ASN A 100 -5.98 -8.38 1.11
N GLU A 101 -5.12 -7.96 2.03
CA GLU A 101 -5.26 -8.24 3.47
C GLU A 101 -6.53 -7.59 4.05
N SER A 102 -6.84 -6.35 3.67
CA SER A 102 -8.02 -5.65 4.16
C SER A 102 -9.31 -6.28 3.66
N LEU A 103 -9.35 -6.68 2.37
CA LEU A 103 -10.53 -7.35 1.79
C LEU A 103 -10.74 -8.74 2.39
N PHE A 104 -9.65 -9.48 2.65
CA PHE A 104 -9.72 -10.77 3.33
C PHE A 104 -10.27 -10.65 4.74
N THR A 105 -9.70 -9.74 5.54
CA THR A 105 -10.16 -9.47 6.91
C THR A 105 -11.62 -9.01 6.94
N SER A 106 -12.04 -8.26 5.91
CA SER A 106 -13.42 -7.77 5.76
C SER A 106 -14.38 -8.79 5.16
N ARG A 107 -13.91 -9.99 4.78
CA ARG A 107 -14.72 -11.03 4.13
C ARG A 107 -15.40 -10.57 2.83
N LEU A 108 -14.79 -9.64 2.11
CA LEU A 108 -15.32 -9.07 0.87
C LEU A 108 -14.58 -9.64 -0.33
N HIS A 109 -15.32 -10.18 -1.31
CA HIS A 109 -14.71 -10.72 -2.51
C HIS A 109 -14.10 -9.59 -3.36
N PRO A 110 -12.84 -9.71 -3.82
CA PRO A 110 -12.12 -8.59 -4.42
C PRO A 110 -12.69 -8.11 -5.76
N LEU A 111 -13.48 -8.95 -6.46
CA LEU A 111 -14.19 -8.59 -7.69
C LEU A 111 -15.54 -7.92 -7.47
N ARG A 112 -16.05 -7.83 -6.23
CA ARG A 112 -17.35 -7.19 -6.00
C ARG A 112 -17.34 -5.76 -6.52
N PRO A 113 -18.38 -5.32 -7.26
CA PRO A 113 -18.45 -3.93 -7.71
C PRO A 113 -18.44 -2.98 -6.52
N ALA A 114 -17.61 -1.93 -6.54
CA ALA A 114 -17.48 -1.00 -5.41
C ALA A 114 -18.82 -0.35 -5.02
N HIS A 115 -19.66 0.00 -6.00
CA HIS A 115 -21.00 0.55 -5.75
C HIS A 115 -22.00 -0.43 -5.11
N SER A 116 -21.68 -1.73 -5.09
CA SER A 116 -22.58 -2.77 -4.56
C SER A 116 -22.41 -3.01 -3.07
N LEU A 117 -21.42 -2.38 -2.44
CA LEU A 117 -21.18 -2.52 -1.01
C LEU A 117 -22.18 -1.69 -0.21
N SER A 118 -22.73 -2.28 0.85
CA SER A 118 -23.56 -1.57 1.82
C SER A 118 -22.72 -0.63 2.69
N LEU A 119 -23.39 0.27 3.42
CA LEU A 119 -22.71 1.15 4.38
C LEU A 119 -21.97 0.33 5.48
N GLU A 120 -22.59 -0.75 5.97
CA GLU A 120 -21.99 -1.64 6.99
C GLU A 120 -20.73 -2.35 6.47
N GLU A 121 -20.74 -2.76 5.20
CA GLU A 121 -19.56 -3.34 4.54
C GLU A 121 -18.46 -2.29 4.37
N TRP A 122 -18.80 -1.05 4.05
CA TRP A 122 -17.85 0.06 4.01
C TRP A 122 -17.28 0.39 5.39
N GLN A 123 -18.09 0.40 6.44
CA GLN A 123 -17.64 0.59 7.82
C GLN A 123 -16.63 -0.48 8.21
N THR A 124 -16.94 -1.74 7.93
CA THR A 124 -16.05 -2.88 8.17
C THR A 124 -14.76 -2.75 7.37
N LEU A 125 -14.84 -2.44 6.08
CA LEU A 125 -13.67 -2.32 5.21
C LEU A 125 -12.77 -1.15 5.60
N VAL A 126 -13.33 0.02 5.91
CA VAL A 126 -12.57 1.20 6.35
C VAL A 126 -11.84 0.92 7.66
N ALA A 127 -12.52 0.31 8.64
CA ALA A 127 -11.92 -0.07 9.91
C ALA A 127 -10.76 -1.05 9.71
N ASN A 128 -10.94 -2.07 8.87
CA ASN A 128 -9.91 -3.05 8.58
C ASN A 128 -8.73 -2.47 7.78
N ILE A 129 -8.97 -1.56 6.85
CA ILE A 129 -7.90 -0.82 6.15
C ILE A 129 -7.04 -0.06 7.16
N LYS A 130 -7.69 0.72 8.06
CA LYS A 130 -6.99 1.45 9.12
C LYS A 130 -6.16 0.52 9.99
N GLN A 131 -6.75 -0.59 10.44
CA GLN A 131 -6.07 -1.57 11.29
C GLN A 131 -4.87 -2.22 10.59
N VAL A 132 -5.03 -2.70 9.36
CA VAL A 132 -3.96 -3.34 8.58
C VAL A 132 -2.79 -2.37 8.39
N LEU A 133 -3.06 -1.11 8.05
CA LEU A 133 -2.03 -0.10 7.85
C LEU A 133 -1.33 0.28 9.17
N GLN A 134 -2.07 0.42 10.26
CA GLN A 134 -1.48 0.69 11.59
C GLN A 134 -0.56 -0.45 12.03
N VAL A 135 -0.97 -1.70 11.86
CA VAL A 135 -0.13 -2.88 12.14
C VAL A 135 1.12 -2.86 11.26
N ALA A 136 0.97 -2.55 9.96
CA ALA A 136 2.10 -2.44 9.03
C ALA A 136 3.12 -1.39 9.49
N ILE A 137 2.65 -0.18 9.84
CA ILE A 137 3.51 0.92 10.32
C ILE A 137 4.22 0.51 11.61
N LYS A 138 3.51 -0.09 12.57
CA LYS A 138 4.09 -0.55 13.84
C LYS A 138 5.19 -1.60 13.63
N GLN A 139 5.06 -2.44 12.62
CA GLN A 139 6.04 -3.47 12.25
C GLN A 139 7.16 -2.93 11.33
N GLY A 140 7.13 -1.65 10.97
CA GLY A 140 8.13 -1.04 10.10
C GLY A 140 7.92 -1.29 8.60
N GLY A 141 6.72 -1.70 8.19
CA GLY A 141 6.31 -1.98 6.82
C GLY A 141 6.49 -3.44 6.38
N THR A 142 5.99 -3.79 5.19
CA THR A 142 6.21 -5.12 4.59
C THR A 142 7.51 -5.17 3.79
N THR A 143 8.52 -5.89 4.29
CA THR A 143 9.76 -6.15 3.52
C THR A 143 9.57 -7.37 2.62
N LEU A 144 8.99 -7.20 1.42
CA LEU A 144 8.81 -8.33 0.50
C LEU A 144 10.05 -8.62 -0.36
N LYS A 145 10.73 -7.61 -0.90
CA LYS A 145 11.98 -7.78 -1.68
C LYS A 145 12.95 -6.59 -1.66
N ASP A 146 12.46 -5.33 -1.63
CA ASP A 146 13.32 -4.14 -1.89
C ASP A 146 13.14 -3.00 -0.88
N PHE A 147 12.44 -3.20 0.24
CA PHE A 147 12.23 -2.15 1.24
C PHE A 147 13.26 -2.27 2.36
N THR A 148 14.21 -1.33 2.39
CA THR A 148 15.14 -1.14 3.51
C THR A 148 14.65 0.02 4.36
N GLN A 149 14.70 -0.13 5.69
CA GLN A 149 14.46 0.99 6.59
C GLN A 149 15.52 2.09 6.37
N SER A 150 15.26 3.28 6.90
CA SER A 150 16.16 4.44 6.79
C SER A 150 17.56 4.20 7.38
N ASP A 151 17.71 3.19 8.24
CA ASP A 151 18.98 2.71 8.81
C ASP A 151 19.66 1.61 7.95
N GLY A 152 19.11 1.28 6.78
CA GLY A 152 19.64 0.29 5.84
C GLY A 152 19.36 -1.16 6.20
N LYS A 153 18.66 -1.44 7.32
CA LYS A 153 18.31 -2.81 7.69
C LYS A 153 17.08 -3.29 6.93
N PRO A 154 17.01 -4.57 6.52
CA PRO A 154 15.74 -5.16 6.10
C PRO A 154 14.76 -5.01 7.27
N GLY A 155 13.53 -4.57 7.02
CA GLY A 155 12.52 -4.52 8.09
C GLY A 155 12.38 -5.92 8.68
N TYR A 156 12.89 -6.12 9.89
CA TYR A 156 13.11 -7.44 10.52
C TYR A 156 11.82 -8.15 10.92
N PHE A 157 10.67 -7.48 10.82
CA PHE A 157 9.36 -8.09 11.02
C PHE A 157 8.75 -8.36 9.65
N ALA A 158 8.89 -9.60 9.18
CA ALA A 158 8.03 -10.10 8.12
C ALA A 158 6.60 -10.01 8.64
N GLN A 159 5.87 -9.00 8.20
CA GLN A 159 4.46 -8.84 8.52
C GLN A 159 3.75 -10.16 8.23
N GLU A 160 2.99 -10.67 9.19
CA GLU A 160 2.20 -11.89 9.03
C GLU A 160 1.06 -11.63 8.04
N LEU A 161 1.37 -11.78 6.75
CA LEU A 161 0.38 -11.66 5.68
C LEU A 161 -0.55 -12.87 5.76
N GLN A 162 -1.86 -12.66 5.74
CA GLN A 162 -2.83 -13.74 5.81
C GLN A 162 -3.05 -14.39 4.44
N VAL A 163 -3.05 -13.59 3.37
CA VAL A 163 -3.37 -14.08 2.01
C VAL A 163 -2.37 -13.69 0.95
N TYR A 164 -1.71 -12.54 1.07
CA TYR A 164 -0.87 -12.02 -0.01
C TYR A 164 0.32 -12.93 -0.29
N GLY A 165 0.49 -13.36 -1.54
CA GLY A 165 1.56 -14.26 -1.96
C GLY A 165 1.40 -15.71 -1.49
N LYS A 166 0.26 -16.07 -0.89
CA LYS A 166 -0.01 -17.40 -0.32
C LYS A 166 -0.96 -18.25 -1.19
N ALA A 167 -0.93 -18.06 -2.50
CA ALA A 167 -1.74 -18.87 -3.42
C ALA A 167 -1.56 -20.37 -3.17
N LYS A 168 -2.65 -21.13 -3.22
CA LYS A 168 -2.73 -22.58 -2.96
C LYS A 168 -2.41 -23.02 -1.53
N GLN A 169 -2.04 -22.11 -0.63
CA GLN A 169 -1.90 -22.43 0.80
C GLN A 169 -3.29 -22.46 1.46
N PRO A 170 -3.47 -23.22 2.55
CA PRO A 170 -4.74 -23.26 3.26
C PRO A 170 -5.08 -21.90 3.86
N CYS A 171 -6.33 -21.46 3.70
CA CYS A 171 -6.85 -20.27 4.35
C CYS A 171 -6.71 -20.40 5.88
N PRO A 172 -6.20 -19.37 6.58
CA PRO A 172 -6.01 -19.43 8.03
C PRO A 172 -7.33 -19.50 8.83
N HIS A 173 -8.48 -19.24 8.19
CA HIS A 173 -9.79 -19.29 8.85
C HIS A 173 -10.61 -20.54 8.54
N CYS A 174 -10.58 -21.04 7.30
CA CYS A 174 -11.44 -22.16 6.88
C CYS A 174 -10.69 -23.34 6.27
N GLY A 175 -9.37 -23.25 6.08
CA GLY A 175 -8.55 -24.30 5.48
C GLY A 175 -8.64 -24.41 3.94
N GLU A 176 -9.64 -23.81 3.30
CA GLU A 176 -9.77 -23.82 1.84
C GLU A 176 -8.53 -23.22 1.15
N PRO A 177 -7.99 -23.81 0.08
CA PRO A 177 -6.87 -23.25 -0.65
C PRO A 177 -7.15 -21.83 -1.15
N LEU A 178 -6.21 -20.92 -0.86
CA LEU A 178 -6.28 -19.54 -1.34
C LEU A 178 -6.16 -19.48 -2.87
N CYS A 179 -7.01 -18.69 -3.50
CA CYS A 179 -6.99 -18.46 -4.94
C CYS A 179 -6.08 -17.29 -5.30
N GLU A 180 -5.51 -17.35 -6.51
CA GLU A 180 -4.83 -16.23 -7.15
C GLU A 180 -5.54 -15.87 -8.44
N GLN A 181 -5.78 -14.58 -8.66
CA GLN A 181 -6.28 -14.06 -9.92
C GLN A 181 -5.71 -12.67 -10.22
N LYS A 182 -5.77 -12.24 -11.48
CA LYS A 182 -5.30 -10.92 -11.89
C LYS A 182 -6.49 -9.97 -12.02
N ILE A 183 -6.55 -8.94 -11.17
CA ILE A 183 -7.58 -7.89 -11.19
C ILE A 183 -6.90 -6.57 -11.51
N ALA A 184 -7.36 -5.86 -12.54
CA ALA A 184 -6.76 -4.60 -12.99
C ALA A 184 -5.23 -4.69 -13.17
N GLN A 185 -4.75 -5.78 -13.78
CA GLN A 185 -3.32 -6.07 -13.99
C GLN A 185 -2.48 -6.23 -12.70
N ARG A 186 -3.13 -6.47 -11.55
CA ARG A 186 -2.46 -6.75 -10.27
C ARG A 186 -2.82 -8.13 -9.78
N ASN A 187 -1.83 -8.90 -9.31
CA ASN A 187 -2.09 -10.18 -8.66
C ASN A 187 -2.90 -9.95 -7.38
N THR A 188 -3.90 -10.78 -7.20
CA THR A 188 -4.89 -10.75 -6.13
C THR A 188 -4.94 -12.13 -5.51
N PHE A 189 -4.92 -12.17 -4.19
CA PHE A 189 -5.02 -13.38 -3.38
C PHE A 189 -6.24 -13.26 -2.48
N PHE A 190 -7.07 -14.29 -2.44
CA PHE A 190 -8.32 -14.27 -1.70
C PHE A 190 -8.76 -15.69 -1.37
N CYS A 191 -9.59 -15.85 -0.34
CA CYS A 191 -10.22 -17.11 -0.02
C CYS A 191 -11.61 -17.17 -0.67
N PRO A 192 -11.90 -18.16 -1.53
CA PRO A 192 -13.20 -18.25 -2.21
C PRO A 192 -14.35 -18.61 -1.26
N GLN A 193 -14.04 -19.15 -0.08
CA GLN A 193 -15.03 -19.53 0.95
C GLN A 193 -15.30 -18.41 1.95
N CYS A 194 -14.26 -17.68 2.39
CA CYS A 194 -14.42 -16.63 3.40
C CYS A 194 -14.86 -15.28 2.82
N GLN A 195 -14.74 -15.07 1.51
CA GLN A 195 -15.00 -13.78 0.88
C GLN A 195 -16.13 -13.89 -0.15
N HIS A 196 -17.16 -13.07 0.03
CA HIS A 196 -18.36 -13.05 -0.81
C HIS A 196 -18.53 -11.72 -1.54
#